data_AF-A0A7I8C5Y5-F1
#
_entry.id   AF-A0A7I8C5Y5-F1
#
_cell.length_a   1.000
_cell.length_b   1.000
_cell.length_c   1.000
_cell.angle_alpha   90.00
_cell.angle_beta   90.00
_cell.angle_gamma   90.00
#
_symmetry.space_group_name_H-M   'P 1'
#
loop_
_entity.id
_entity.type
_entity.pdbx_description
1 polymer ?
#
loop_
_entity_poly.entity_id
_entity_poly.type
_entity_poly.pdbx_seq_one_letter_code
_entity_poly.pdbx_strand_id
1 'polypeptide(L)'
;MSAHAYIRWADVPQELISSSGQIVESATQAKLVAFDGCPFCGEITENSKKELQVEYAFPRGHELRNSLVDWFIHHGISFVVVTS
;
A
#
# COMPACT_ATOMS: atom_id res chain seq x y z
N MET A 1 16.97 8.61 6.38
CA MET A 1 16.29 8.58 5.08
C MET A 1 15.30 7.44 5.07
N SER A 2 14.03 7.76 5.27
CA SER A 2 12.89 6.83 5.12
C SER A 2 12.39 6.92 3.68
N ALA A 3 11.67 5.89 3.23
CA ALA A 3 11.03 5.89 1.93
C ALA A 3 9.65 5.29 2.07
N HIS A 4 8.72 5.73 1.23
CA HIS A 4 7.34 5.31 1.23
C HIS A 4 6.93 4.95 -0.18
N ALA A 5 6.23 3.82 -0.33
CA ALA A 5 5.64 3.40 -1.59
C ALA A 5 4.15 3.73 -1.59
N TYR A 6 3.66 4.23 -2.71
CA TYR A 6 2.27 4.62 -2.90
C TYR A 6 1.69 3.91 -4.11
N ILE A 7 0.51 3.32 -3.94
CA ILE A 7 -0.33 2.80 -5.03
C ILE A 7 -1.65 3.55 -5.05
N ARG A 8 -2.24 3.79 -6.22
CA ARG A 8 -3.57 4.39 -6.30
C ARG A 8 -4.62 3.34 -6.01
N TRP A 9 -5.62 3.69 -5.21
CA TRP A 9 -6.73 2.78 -4.91
C TRP A 9 -7.47 2.34 -6.18
N ALA A 10 -7.61 3.25 -7.16
CA ALA A 10 -8.26 2.98 -8.43
C ALA A 10 -7.50 1.96 -9.31
N ASP A 11 -6.21 1.76 -9.07
CA ASP A 11 -5.39 0.80 -9.82
C ASP A 11 -5.37 -0.58 -9.14
N VAL A 12 -5.98 -0.73 -7.95
CA VAL A 12 -6.06 -2.01 -7.24
C VAL A 12 -7.17 -2.87 -7.85
N PRO A 13 -6.88 -4.12 -8.25
CA PRO A 13 -7.90 -5.04 -8.74
C PRO A 13 -9.08 -5.20 -7.77
N GLN A 14 -10.30 -5.20 -8.32
CA GLN A 14 -11.53 -5.28 -7.52
C GLN A 14 -11.59 -6.54 -6.66
N GLU A 15 -11.01 -7.64 -7.12
CA GLU A 15 -10.94 -8.91 -6.37
C GLU A 15 -10.15 -8.74 -5.07
N LEU A 16 -8.97 -8.10 -5.13
CA LEU A 16 -8.16 -7.79 -3.95
C LEU A 16 -8.87 -6.82 -2.99
N ILE A 17 -9.59 -5.84 -3.52
CA ILE A 17 -10.38 -4.92 -2.68
C ILE A 17 -11.45 -5.71 -1.93
N SER A 18 -12.15 -6.61 -2.63
CA SER A 18 -13.30 -7.34 -2.10
C SER A 18 -12.90 -8.36 -1.03
N SER A 19 -11.70 -8.93 -1.11
CA SER A 19 -11.17 -9.84 -0.11
C SER A 19 -10.31 -9.17 0.96
N SER A 20 -10.01 -7.86 0.81
CA SER A 20 -9.16 -7.14 1.76
C SER A 20 -9.73 -7.06 3.17
N GLY A 21 -8.85 -7.18 4.16
CA GLY A 21 -9.16 -6.82 5.54
C GLY A 21 -8.94 -5.33 5.76
N GLN A 22 -9.96 -4.60 6.22
CA GLN A 22 -9.86 -3.17 6.53
C GLN A 22 -10.21 -2.90 7.99
N ILE A 23 -9.42 -2.03 8.62
CA ILE A 23 -9.62 -1.62 10.02
C ILE A 23 -9.33 -0.13 10.15
N VAL A 24 -10.15 0.55 10.95
CA VAL A 24 -9.83 1.90 11.44
C VAL A 24 -9.17 1.75 12.80
N GLU A 25 -7.90 2.13 12.90
CA GLU A 25 -7.17 2.06 14.17
C GLU A 25 -7.69 3.14 15.12
N SER A 26 -8.22 2.75 16.27
CA SER A 26 -8.88 3.67 17.20
C SER A 26 -7.98 4.78 17.74
N ALA A 27 -6.68 4.52 17.91
CA ALA A 27 -5.74 5.44 18.53
C ALA A 27 -5.31 6.58 17.58
N THR A 28 -5.03 6.25 16.32
CA THR A 28 -4.49 7.18 15.32
C THR A 28 -5.55 7.65 14.32
N GLN A 29 -6.70 6.97 14.29
CA GLN A 29 -7.73 7.08 13.25
C GLN A 29 -7.21 6.70 11.84
N ALA A 30 -6.06 6.02 11.76
CA ALA A 30 -5.51 5.52 10.51
C ALA A 30 -6.42 4.42 9.92
N LYS A 31 -6.69 4.51 8.62
CA LYS A 31 -7.45 3.49 7.89
C LYS A 31 -6.46 2.50 7.31
N LEU A 32 -6.33 1.33 7.90
CA LEU A 32 -5.41 0.30 7.46
C LEU A 32 -6.09 -0.70 6.53
N VAL A 33 -5.34 -1.22 5.56
CA VAL A 33 -5.78 -2.25 4.62
C VAL A 33 -4.72 -3.35 4.51
N ALA A 34 -5.16 -4.59 4.57
CA ALA A 34 -4.38 -5.78 4.28
C ALA A 34 -4.96 -6.45 3.02
N PHE A 35 -4.17 -6.50 1.96
CA PHE A 35 -4.53 -7.21 0.73
C PHE A 35 -3.99 -8.63 0.76
N ASP A 36 -4.71 -9.55 0.12
CA ASP A 36 -4.28 -10.95 0.04
C ASP A 36 -2.91 -11.08 -0.63
N GLY A 37 -2.03 -11.84 0.03
CA GLY A 37 -0.66 -12.08 -0.45
C GLY A 37 0.29 -10.88 -0.33
N CYS A 38 -0.18 -9.69 0.06
CA CYS A 38 0.70 -8.55 0.28
C CYS A 38 1.49 -8.75 1.59
N PRO A 39 2.83 -8.61 1.59
CA PRO A 39 3.64 -8.86 2.79
C PRO A 39 3.45 -7.80 3.90
N PHE A 40 2.79 -6.67 3.60
CA PHE A 40 2.62 -5.56 4.53
C PHE A 40 1.17 -5.04 4.54
N CYS A 41 0.75 -4.52 5.69
CA CYS A 41 -0.43 -3.67 5.76
C CYS A 41 -0.08 -2.28 5.22
N GLY A 42 -1.00 -1.69 4.45
CA GLY A 42 -0.90 -0.32 3.99
C GLY A 42 -1.87 0.59 4.73
N GLU A 43 -1.66 1.90 4.61
CA GLU A 43 -2.56 2.93 5.12
C GLU A 43 -3.28 3.61 3.96
N ILE A 44 -4.61 3.65 4.01
CA ILE A 44 -5.45 4.37 3.05
C ILE A 44 -5.38 5.87 3.37
N THR A 45 -4.78 6.63 2.47
CA THR A 45 -4.64 8.08 2.56
C THR A 45 -5.23 8.77 1.33
N GLU A 46 -5.40 10.09 1.40
CA GLU A 46 -5.74 10.92 0.24
C GLU A 46 -4.50 11.66 -0.23
N ASN A 47 -4.25 11.66 -1.54
CA ASN A 47 -3.19 12.48 -2.13
C ASN A 47 -3.60 13.96 -2.23
N SER A 48 -2.70 14.81 -2.71
CA SER A 48 -2.98 16.26 -2.87
C SER A 48 -4.12 16.60 -3.84
N LYS A 49 -4.56 15.64 -4.65
CA LYS A 49 -5.70 15.75 -5.58
C LYS A 49 -7.00 15.14 -5.01
N LYS A 50 -7.00 14.72 -3.73
CA LYS A 50 -8.12 14.00 -3.08
C LYS A 50 -8.45 12.65 -3.71
N GLU A 51 -7.46 12.01 -4.34
CA GLU A 51 -7.60 10.65 -4.83
C GLU A 51 -7.11 9.70 -3.72
N LEU A 52 -7.84 8.61 -3.51
CA LEU A 52 -7.45 7.58 -2.56
C LEU A 52 -6.20 6.84 -3.05
N GLN A 53 -5.27 6.64 -2.13
CA GLN A 53 -4.05 5.87 -2.33
C GLN A 53 -3.79 5.00 -1.11
N VAL A 54 -2.95 3.98 -1.28
CA VAL A 54 -2.43 3.18 -0.17
C VAL A 54 -0.96 3.45 -0.03
N GLU A 55 -0.56 3.84 1.17
CA GLU A 55 0.81 4.11 1.56
C GLU A 55 1.41 2.89 2.28
N TYR A 56 2.65 2.57 1.93
CA TYR A 56 3.47 1.55 2.58
C TYR A 56 4.80 2.14 3.01
N ALA A 57 5.23 1.85 4.23
CA ALA A 57 6.62 2.05 4.62
C ALA A 57 7.52 1.19 3.73
N PHE A 58 8.43 1.81 2.98
CA PHE A 58 9.25 1.09 2.00
C PHE A 58 10.46 0.45 2.69
N PRO A 59 10.57 -0.89 2.70
CA PRO A 59 11.60 -1.57 3.48
C PRO A 59 13.01 -1.29 2.96
N ARG A 60 13.97 -1.12 3.88
CA ARG A 60 15.41 -1.05 3.52
C ARG A 60 15.99 -2.42 3.21
N GLY A 61 15.50 -3.46 3.90
CA GLY A 61 15.92 -4.84 3.70
C GLY A 61 15.57 -5.31 2.29
N HIS A 62 16.57 -5.88 1.60
CA HIS A 62 16.45 -6.23 0.17
C HIS A 62 15.32 -7.23 -0.10
N GLU A 63 15.23 -8.29 0.72
CA GLU A 63 14.21 -9.34 0.55
C GLU A 63 12.79 -8.80 0.73
N LEU A 64 12.55 -8.08 1.83
CA LEU A 64 11.26 -7.46 2.12
C LEU A 64 10.84 -6.44 1.06
N ARG A 65 11.79 -5.62 0.59
CA ARG A 65 11.54 -4.67 -0.49
C ARG A 65 11.15 -5.38 -1.77
N ASN A 66 11.90 -6.40 -2.17
CA ASN A 66 11.61 -7.15 -3.39
C ASN A 66 10.26 -7.86 -3.29
N SER A 67 9.96 -8.49 -2.15
CA SER A 67 8.66 -9.13 -1.95
C SER A 67 7.48 -8.17 -2.11
N LEU A 68 7.60 -6.93 -1.64
CA LEU A 68 6.57 -5.91 -1.83
C LEU A 68 6.46 -5.46 -3.30
N VAL A 69 7.61 -5.21 -3.95
CA VAL A 69 7.65 -4.80 -5.37
C VAL A 69 7.13 -5.90 -6.28
N ASP A 70 7.51 -7.16 -6.03
CA ASP A 70 7.05 -8.33 -6.77
C ASP A 70 5.54 -8.50 -6.64
N TRP A 71 4.97 -8.22 -5.45
CA TRP A 71 3.53 -8.22 -5.25
C TRP A 71 2.83 -7.14 -6.10
N PHE A 72 3.35 -5.91 -6.14
CA PHE A 72 2.81 -4.86 -7.01
C PHE A 72 2.83 -5.29 -8.49
N ILE A 73 3.97 -5.84 -8.96
CA ILE A 73 4.15 -6.27 -10.34
C ILE A 73 3.23 -7.45 -10.68
N HIS A 74 3.12 -8.44 -9.79
CA HIS A 74 2.26 -9.60 -9.97
C HIS A 74 0.81 -9.23 -10.25
N HIS A 75 0.30 -8.21 -9.55
CA HIS A 75 -1.06 -7.70 -9.73
C HIS A 75 -1.18 -6.57 -10.77
N GLY A 76 -0.09 -6.18 -11.43
CA GLY A 76 -0.10 -5.10 -12.43
C GLY A 76 -0.40 -3.72 -11.85
N ILE A 77 -0.10 -3.49 -10.56
CA ILE A 77 -0.40 -2.24 -9.85
C ILE A 77 0.72 -1.24 -10.07
N SER A 78 0.37 -0.04 -10.53
CA SER A 78 1.33 1.07 -10.65
C SER A 78 1.70 1.61 -9.27
N PHE A 79 2.99 1.81 -9.02
CA PHE A 79 3.50 2.31 -7.75
C PHE A 79 4.57 3.40 -7.93
N VAL A 80 4.68 4.28 -6.93
CA VAL A 80 5.73 5.31 -6.85
C VAL A 80 6.41 5.21 -5.49
N VAL A 81 7.74 5.34 -5.46
CA VAL A 81 8.52 5.39 -4.22
C VAL A 81 9.07 6.80 -4.02
N VAL A 82 8.80 7.40 -2.86
CA VAL A 82 9.28 8.73 -2.49
C VAL A 82 10.18 8.62 -1.27
N THR A 83 11.34 9.27 -1.31
CA THR A 83 12.30 9.32 -0.20
C THR A 83 12.14 10.59 0.62
N SER A 84 12.26 10.49 1.94
CA SER A 84 12.23 11.57 2.93
C SER A 84 13.47 11.58 3.82
#